data_AF-A0A1F5FZL7-F1
#
_entry.id   AF-A0A1F5FZL7-F1
#
_cell.length_a   1.000
_cell.length_b   1.000
_cell.length_c   1.000
_cell.angle_alpha   90.00
_cell.angle_beta   90.00
_cell.angle_gamma   90.00
#
_symmetry.space_group_name_H-M   'P 1'
#
loop_
_entity.id
_entity.type
_entity.pdbx_description
1 polymer ?
#
loop_
_entity_poly.entity_id
_entity_poly.type
_entity_poly.pdbx_seq_one_letter_code
_entity_poly.pdbx_strand_id
1 'polypeptide(L)'
;MKKKSKFFVLPIVFVIFVLDQFAKSYAGKFFSVTCNKGIAFGVKFADPFDIVLPAIFTLIIFYFVVRESRVVNIISMSMIVGGGVSNLADRVIGGCVRDFIPFGSFSTFNVADFAITLGVVLFLINIGGRGTRKSL
;
A
#
# COMPACT_ATOMS: atom_id res chain seq x y z
N MET A 1 -2.74 -5.33 -27.83
CA MET A 1 -3.48 -4.87 -26.63
C MET A 1 -2.63 -4.65 -25.35
N LYS A 2 -1.28 -4.81 -25.37
CA LYS A 2 -0.42 -4.80 -24.16
C LYS A 2 -0.15 -3.42 -23.50
N LYS A 3 -0.40 -2.31 -24.20
CA LYS A 3 -0.06 -0.94 -23.71
C LYS A 3 -1.16 -0.33 -22.82
N LYS A 4 -2.43 -0.73 -23.02
CA LYS A 4 -3.59 -0.11 -22.35
C LYS A 4 -3.68 -0.43 -20.86
N SER A 5 -3.19 -1.59 -20.41
CA SER A 5 -3.31 -1.99 -19.00
C SER A 5 -2.36 -1.23 -18.07
N LYS A 6 -1.23 -0.70 -18.58
CA LYS A 6 -0.28 0.11 -17.79
C LYS A 6 -0.80 1.52 -17.49
N PHE A 7 -1.83 1.97 -18.21
CA PHE A 7 -2.46 3.27 -17.98
C PHE A 7 -3.07 3.38 -16.57
N PHE A 8 -3.39 2.26 -15.93
CA PHE A 8 -4.02 2.25 -14.60
C PHE A 8 -3.03 2.47 -13.44
N VAL A 9 -1.72 2.27 -13.63
CA VAL A 9 -0.75 2.28 -12.52
C VAL A 9 -0.69 3.65 -11.83
N LEU A 10 -0.35 4.70 -12.58
CA LEU A 10 -0.18 6.04 -12.02
C LEU A 10 -1.50 6.63 -11.48
N PRO A 11 -2.65 6.51 -12.17
CA PRO A 11 -3.92 6.96 -11.62
C PRO A 11 -4.31 6.28 -10.32
N ILE A 12 -4.12 4.95 -10.19
CA ILE A 12 -4.44 4.23 -8.95
C ILE A 12 -3.54 4.69 -7.81
N VAL A 13 -2.23 4.76 -8.06
CA VAL A 13 -1.24 5.25 -7.06
C VAL A 13 -1.59 6.67 -6.62
N PHE A 14 -1.90 7.56 -7.56
CA PHE A 14 -2.26 8.94 -7.28
C PHE A 14 -3.55 9.06 -6.47
N VAL A 15 -4.60 8.33 -6.86
CA VAL A 15 -5.88 8.33 -6.14
C VAL A 15 -5.70 7.85 -4.71
N ILE A 16 -4.97 6.75 -4.49
CA ILE A 16 -4.71 6.23 -3.14
C ILE A 16 -3.94 7.25 -2.31
N PHE A 17 -2.88 7.84 -2.88
CA PHE A 17 -2.09 8.87 -2.22
C PHE A 17 -2.96 10.06 -1.81
N VAL A 18 -3.77 10.60 -2.72
CA VAL A 18 -4.63 11.76 -2.44
C VAL A 18 -5.67 11.42 -1.38
N LEU A 19 -6.34 10.27 -1.50
CA LEU A 19 -7.37 9.86 -0.53
C LEU A 19 -6.79 9.65 0.87
N ASP A 20 -5.62 9.02 0.96
CA ASP A 20 -4.96 8.77 2.24
C ASP A 20 -4.44 10.07 2.87
N GLN A 21 -3.73 10.92 2.12
CA GLN A 21 -3.27 12.22 2.64
C GLN A 21 -4.44 13.13 3.04
N PHE A 22 -5.52 13.13 2.26
CA PHE A 22 -6.75 13.85 2.61
C PHE A 22 -7.34 13.30 3.90
N ALA A 23 -7.54 11.98 4.02
CA ALA A 23 -8.07 11.36 5.23
C ALA A 23 -7.21 11.70 6.46
N LYS A 24 -5.88 11.59 6.35
CA LYS A 24 -4.93 11.94 7.41
C LYS A 24 -5.00 13.42 7.83
N SER A 25 -5.31 14.32 6.89
CA SER A 25 -5.43 15.76 7.20
C SER A 25 -6.69 16.11 8.01
N TYR A 26 -7.76 15.34 7.88
CA TYR A 26 -9.00 15.54 8.63
C TYR A 26 -9.17 14.57 9.81
N ALA A 27 -8.34 13.51 9.89
CA ALA A 27 -8.47 12.45 10.88
C ALA A 27 -8.55 12.97 12.32
N GLY A 28 -7.70 13.94 12.70
CA GLY A 28 -7.67 14.49 14.07
C GLY A 28 -8.95 15.22 14.50
N LYS A 29 -9.89 15.49 13.58
CA LYS A 29 -11.20 16.06 13.92
C LYS A 29 -12.23 15.00 14.34
N PHE A 30 -12.03 13.75 13.93
CA PHE A 30 -13.00 12.67 14.07
C PHE A 30 -12.47 11.48 14.87
N PHE A 31 -11.15 11.27 14.89
CA PHE A 31 -10.49 10.10 15.45
C PHE A 31 -9.22 10.48 16.22
N SER A 32 -8.82 9.61 17.15
CA SER A 32 -7.49 9.68 17.77
C SER A 32 -6.43 9.31 16.75
N VAL A 33 -5.44 10.18 16.57
CA VAL A 33 -4.33 9.95 15.63
C VAL A 33 -3.10 9.46 16.38
N THR A 34 -2.58 8.32 15.97
CA THR A 34 -1.34 7.72 16.48
C THR A 34 -0.21 7.97 15.49
N CYS A 35 0.93 8.45 15.99
CA CYS A 35 2.15 8.60 15.22
C CYS A 35 2.96 7.30 15.28
N ASN A 36 2.83 6.47 14.24
CA ASN A 36 3.50 5.18 14.13
C ASN A 36 4.89 5.36 13.49
N LYS A 37 5.93 5.22 14.32
CA LYS A 37 7.33 5.29 13.89
C LYS A 37 7.89 3.97 13.35
N GLY A 38 7.19 2.86 13.54
CA GLY A 38 7.61 1.55 13.04
C GLY A 38 7.09 1.26 11.62
N ILE A 39 7.20 0.00 11.22
CA ILE A 39 6.58 -0.55 10.01
C ILE A 39 5.21 -1.18 10.33
N ALA A 40 4.80 -2.20 9.57
CA ALA A 40 3.54 -2.91 9.81
C ALA A 40 3.41 -3.38 11.28
N PHE A 41 2.19 -3.27 11.83
CA PHE A 41 1.85 -3.62 13.21
C PHE A 41 2.65 -2.87 14.30
N GLY A 42 3.29 -1.75 13.95
CA GLY A 42 4.07 -0.94 14.90
C GLY A 42 5.42 -1.53 15.28
N VAL A 43 5.88 -2.57 14.57
CA VAL A 43 7.22 -3.14 14.75
C VAL A 43 8.24 -2.09 14.36
N LYS A 44 9.06 -1.66 15.31
CA LYS A 44 10.15 -0.71 15.06
C LYS A 44 11.44 -1.46 14.77
N PHE A 45 12.15 -0.99 13.76
CA PHE A 45 13.54 -1.33 13.55
C PHE A 45 14.44 -0.20 14.07
N ALA A 46 15.75 -0.36 13.91
CA ALA A 46 16.66 0.76 14.09
C ALA A 46 16.54 1.71 12.89
N ASP A 47 16.66 3.02 13.12
CA ASP A 47 16.87 3.95 12.01
C ASP A 47 18.12 3.53 11.22
N PRO A 48 18.10 3.52 9.87
CA PRO A 48 17.06 4.02 8.97
C PRO A 48 16.11 2.93 8.42
N PHE A 49 16.08 1.73 8.99
CA PHE A 49 15.40 0.57 8.41
C PHE A 49 13.87 0.72 8.33
N ASP A 50 13.26 1.51 9.22
CA ASP A 50 11.83 1.83 9.18
C ASP A 50 11.41 2.61 7.92
N ILE A 51 12.37 3.23 7.21
CA ILE A 51 12.16 3.91 5.92
C ILE A 51 12.70 3.06 4.77
N VAL A 52 13.92 2.54 4.92
CA VAL A 52 14.64 1.83 3.85
C VAL A 52 13.90 0.56 3.43
N LEU A 53 13.42 -0.25 4.38
CA LEU A 53 12.73 -1.50 4.05
C LEU A 53 11.42 -1.25 3.28
N PRO A 54 10.47 -0.41 3.76
CA PRO A 54 9.28 -0.08 2.98
C PRO A 54 9.57 0.52 1.62
N ALA A 55 10.60 1.37 1.50
CA ALA A 55 11.01 1.95 0.22
C ALA A 55 11.48 0.87 -0.77
N ILE A 56 12.35 -0.05 -0.32
CA ILE A 56 12.83 -1.17 -1.15
C ILE A 56 11.66 -2.05 -1.60
N PHE A 57 10.77 -2.45 -0.70
CA PHE A 57 9.60 -3.25 -1.07
C PHE A 57 8.69 -2.53 -2.07
N THR A 58 8.43 -1.24 -1.86
CA THR A 58 7.61 -0.42 -2.78
C THR A 58 8.24 -0.35 -4.16
N LEU A 59 9.57 -0.14 -4.25
CA LEU A 59 10.31 -0.11 -5.51
C LEU A 59 10.31 -1.47 -6.23
N ILE A 60 10.48 -2.57 -5.50
CA ILE A 60 10.43 -3.92 -6.05
C ILE A 60 9.05 -4.20 -6.67
N ILE A 61 7.97 -3.89 -5.95
CA ILE A 61 6.61 -4.11 -6.46
C ILE A 61 6.33 -3.19 -7.66
N PHE A 62 6.80 -1.95 -7.61
CA PHE A 62 6.71 -1.04 -8.76
C PHE A 62 7.45 -1.59 -10.00
N TYR A 63 8.65 -2.13 -9.81
CA TYR A 63 9.41 -2.79 -10.88
C TYR A 63 8.65 -3.97 -11.51
N PHE A 64 7.91 -4.75 -10.71
CA PHE A 64 7.10 -5.86 -11.22
C PHE A 64 5.81 -5.37 -11.89
N VAL A 65 5.11 -4.38 -11.34
CA VAL A 65 3.83 -3.91 -11.91
C VAL A 65 4.00 -3.32 -13.31
N VAL A 66 5.11 -2.61 -13.58
CA VAL A 66 5.37 -2.03 -14.91
C VAL A 66 5.70 -3.09 -15.97
N ARG A 67 5.99 -4.33 -15.56
CA ARG A 67 6.23 -5.49 -16.44
C ARG A 67 5.04 -6.43 -16.54
N GLU A 68 4.05 -6.29 -15.67
CA GLU A 68 2.85 -7.10 -15.69
C GLU A 68 1.95 -6.75 -16.89
N SER A 69 1.18 -7.73 -17.33
CA SER A 69 0.26 -7.64 -18.47
C SER A 69 -1.20 -7.84 -18.07
N ARG A 70 -1.46 -8.59 -16.99
CA ARG A 70 -2.80 -8.87 -16.50
C ARG A 70 -3.35 -7.68 -15.74
N VAL A 71 -4.49 -7.17 -16.19
CA VAL A 71 -5.15 -5.99 -15.61
C VAL A 71 -5.38 -6.16 -14.10
N VAL A 72 -5.85 -7.34 -13.66
CA VAL A 72 -6.13 -7.57 -12.24
C VAL A 72 -4.86 -7.48 -11.40
N ASN A 73 -3.76 -8.14 -11.81
CA ASN A 73 -2.49 -8.03 -11.12
C ASN A 73 -1.94 -6.60 -11.12
N ILE A 74 -2.13 -5.86 -12.23
CA ILE A 74 -1.74 -4.46 -12.33
C ILE A 74 -2.50 -3.62 -11.30
N ILE A 75 -3.81 -3.78 -11.20
CA ILE A 75 -4.64 -3.09 -10.20
C ILE A 75 -4.16 -3.46 -8.79
N SER A 76 -4.07 -4.75 -8.47
CA SER A 76 -3.62 -5.24 -7.16
C SER A 76 -2.26 -4.68 -6.74
N MET A 77 -1.25 -4.79 -7.60
CA MET A 77 0.09 -4.29 -7.29
C MET A 77 0.14 -2.75 -7.23
N SER A 78 -0.64 -2.05 -8.06
CA SER A 78 -0.72 -0.58 -8.02
C SER A 78 -1.34 -0.09 -6.71
N MET A 79 -2.27 -0.85 -6.13
CA MET A 79 -2.80 -0.56 -4.80
C MET A 79 -1.73 -0.69 -3.72
N ILE A 80 -0.92 -1.75 -3.77
CA ILE A 80 0.18 -1.96 -2.83
C ILE A 80 1.23 -0.84 -2.96
N VAL A 81 1.61 -0.49 -4.19
CA VAL A 81 2.53 0.63 -4.44
C VAL A 81 1.94 1.95 -3.97
N GLY A 82 0.66 2.21 -4.24
CA GLY A 82 -0.02 3.44 -3.82
C GLY A 82 0.01 3.65 -2.31
N GLY A 83 -0.36 2.62 -1.54
CA GLY A 83 -0.28 2.69 -0.09
C GLY A 83 1.17 2.77 0.43
N GLY A 84 2.09 2.03 -0.18
CA GLY A 84 3.51 2.08 0.16
C GLY A 84 4.11 3.47 -0.03
N VAL A 85 3.83 4.13 -1.16
CA VAL A 85 4.26 5.50 -1.45
C VAL A 85 3.67 6.49 -0.45
N SER A 86 2.37 6.39 -0.14
CA SER A 86 1.70 7.31 0.80
C SER A 86 2.32 7.23 2.21
N ASN A 87 2.48 6.01 2.72
CA ASN A 87 3.09 5.78 4.03
C ASN A 87 4.59 6.11 4.06
N LEU A 88 5.30 5.98 2.95
CA LEU A 88 6.70 6.41 2.85
C LEU A 88 6.83 7.93 2.86
N ALA A 89 5.93 8.64 2.16
CA ALA A 89 5.91 10.10 2.15
C ALA A 89 5.69 10.68 3.55
N ASP A 90 4.75 10.11 4.31
CA ASP A 90 4.53 10.48 5.71
C ASP A 90 5.79 10.31 6.58
N ARG A 91 6.54 9.21 6.41
CA ARG A 91 7.80 9.00 7.15
C ARG A 91 8.87 10.01 6.77
N VAL A 92 9.04 10.29 5.48
CA VAL A 92 10.08 11.22 4.99
C VAL A 92 9.78 12.66 5.41
N ILE A 93 8.51 13.07 5.38
CA ILE A 93 8.11 14.46 5.65
C ILE A 93 7.82 14.70 7.14
N GLY A 94 7.10 13.77 7.78
CA GLY A 94 6.59 13.92 9.14
C GLY A 94 7.28 13.05 10.19
N GLY A 95 8.19 12.15 9.78
CA GLY A 95 8.92 11.25 10.69
C GLY A 95 8.11 10.07 11.24
N CYS A 96 6.84 9.94 10.87
CA CYS A 96 5.99 8.80 11.24
C CYS A 96 4.76 8.70 10.33
N VAL A 97 4.12 7.53 10.33
CA VAL A 97 2.81 7.33 9.69
C VAL A 97 1.70 7.73 10.64
N ARG A 98 0.70 8.45 10.14
CA ARG A 98 -0.49 8.83 10.90
C ARG A 98 -1.57 7.75 10.78
N ASP A 99 -1.78 7.01 11.86
CA ASP A 99 -2.78 5.95 11.96
C ASP A 99 -3.99 6.47 12.75
N PHE A 100 -5.21 6.19 12.28
CA PHE A 100 -6.43 6.78 12.86
C PHE A 100 -7.68 5.90 12.82
N ILE A 101 -7.63 4.74 12.15
CA ILE A 101 -8.74 3.77 12.08
C ILE A 101 -8.46 2.66 13.10
N PRO A 102 -9.14 2.64 14.27
CA PRO A 102 -8.91 1.61 15.27
C PRO A 102 -9.46 0.25 14.80
N PHE A 103 -8.66 -0.81 14.93
CA PHE A 103 -9.08 -2.18 14.65
C PHE A 103 -9.02 -3.03 15.91
N GLY A 104 -10.12 -2.99 16.67
CA GLY A 104 -10.21 -3.63 17.98
C GLY A 104 -9.10 -3.16 18.92
N SER A 105 -8.59 -4.08 19.73
CA SER A 105 -7.44 -3.86 20.63
C SER A 105 -6.08 -4.13 19.98
N PHE A 106 -6.04 -4.48 18.70
CA PHE A 106 -4.84 -4.99 18.04
C PHE A 106 -3.94 -3.86 17.51
N SER A 107 -4.46 -3.03 16.60
CA SER A 107 -3.68 -1.95 15.99
C SER A 107 -4.58 -0.85 15.42
N THR A 108 -3.98 0.29 15.11
CA THR A 108 -4.64 1.40 14.41
C THR A 108 -4.03 1.48 13.01
N PHE A 109 -4.87 1.71 12.01
CA PHE A 109 -4.47 1.72 10.60
C PHE A 109 -4.87 3.03 9.91
N ASN A 110 -4.46 3.18 8.66
CA ASN A 110 -4.89 4.26 7.78
C ASN A 110 -5.43 3.72 6.44
N VAL A 111 -5.77 4.62 5.51
CA VAL A 111 -6.32 4.26 4.20
C VAL A 111 -5.26 3.59 3.32
N ALA A 112 -4.00 4.00 3.42
CA ALA A 112 -2.89 3.34 2.73
C ALA A 112 -2.69 1.88 3.18
N ASP A 113 -2.83 1.56 4.46
CA ASP A 113 -2.75 0.19 4.97
C ASP A 113 -3.90 -0.68 4.44
N PHE A 114 -5.10 -0.12 4.34
CA PHE A 114 -6.24 -0.79 3.73
C PHE A 114 -5.99 -1.09 2.25
N ALA A 115 -5.44 -0.12 1.50
CA ALA A 115 -5.09 -0.30 0.10
C ALA A 115 -4.01 -1.38 -0.10
N ILE A 116 -2.97 -1.41 0.75
CA ILE A 116 -1.95 -2.46 0.75
C ILE A 116 -2.59 -3.82 1.01
N THR A 117 -3.39 -3.93 2.08
CA THR A 117 -4.00 -5.19 2.51
C THR A 117 -4.91 -5.76 1.42
N LEU A 118 -5.80 -4.93 0.87
CA LEU A 118 -6.70 -5.34 -0.20
C LEU A 118 -5.93 -5.68 -1.49
N GLY A 119 -4.89 -4.91 -1.83
CA GLY A 119 -4.01 -5.19 -2.96
C GLY A 119 -3.32 -6.55 -2.84
N VAL A 120 -2.79 -6.89 -1.66
CA VAL A 120 -2.17 -8.20 -1.36
C VAL A 120 -3.19 -9.32 -1.49
N VAL A 121 -4.37 -9.19 -0.86
CA VAL A 121 -5.43 -10.21 -0.92
C VAL A 121 -5.84 -10.48 -2.38
N LEU A 122 -6.10 -9.42 -3.15
CA LEU A 122 -6.47 -9.55 -4.57
C LEU A 122 -5.35 -10.21 -5.38
N PHE A 123 -4.09 -9.84 -5.13
CA PHE A 123 -2.95 -10.43 -5.84
C PHE A 123 -2.81 -11.93 -5.57
N LEU A 124 -2.93 -12.34 -4.30
CA LEU A 124 -2.80 -13.74 -3.88
C LEU A 124 -3.91 -14.62 -4.47
N ILE A 125 -5.17 -14.16 -4.44
CA ILE A 125 -6.30 -14.89 -5.04
C ILE A 125 -6.05 -15.14 -6.54
N ASN A 126 -5.51 -14.14 -7.25
CA ASN A 126 -5.24 -14.22 -8.69
C ASN A 126 -4.00 -15.06 -9.04
N ILE A 127 -3.09 -15.29 -8.09
CA ILE A 127 -2.01 -16.28 -8.25
C ILE A 127 -2.52 -17.69 -7.96
N GLY A 128 -3.29 -17.89 -6.88
CA GLY A 128 -3.80 -19.20 -6.48
C GLY A 128 -4.69 -19.86 -7.54
N GLY A 129 -5.50 -19.07 -8.27
CA GLY A 129 -6.32 -19.56 -9.38
C GLY A 129 -5.55 -20.06 -10.62
N ARG A 130 -4.20 -19.99 -10.63
CA ARG A 130 -3.36 -20.50 -11.72
C ARG A 130 -3.16 -22.02 -11.67
N GLY A 131 -3.24 -22.63 -10.49
CA GLY A 131 -2.99 -24.06 -10.30
C GLY A 131 -4.07 -24.98 -10.88
N THR A 132 -5.30 -24.49 -11.00
CA THR A 132 -6.47 -25.29 -11.38
C THR A 132 -6.82 -25.24 -12.87
N ARG A 133 -6.17 -24.40 -13.68
CA ARG A 133 -6.50 -24.21 -15.12
C ARG A 133 -5.50 -24.81 -16.11
N LYS A 134 -4.49 -25.54 -15.64
CA LYS A 134 -3.45 -26.15 -16.52
C LYS A 134 -3.62 -27.65 -16.78
N SER A 135 -4.75 -28.26 -16.41
CA SER A 135 -4.95 -29.73 -16.50
C SER A 135 -6.14 -30.16 -17.37
N LEU A 136 -6.50 -29.41 -18.42
CA LEU A 136 -7.48 -29.84 -19.43
C LEU A 136 -6.92 -29.59 -20.82
#